data_AF-A0A944E2E8-F1
#
_entry.id   AF-A0A944E2E8-F1
#
_cell.length_a   1.000
_cell.length_b   1.000
_cell.length_c   1.000
_cell.angle_alpha   90.00
_cell.angle_beta   90.00
_cell.angle_gamma   90.00
#
_symmetry.space_group_name_H-M   'P 1'
#
loop_
_entity.id
_entity.type
_entity.pdbx_description
1 polymer ?
#
loop_
_entity_poly.entity_id
_entity_poly.type
_entity_poly.pdbx_seq_one_letter_code
_entity_poly.pdbx_strand_id
1 'polypeptide(L)'
;MPGPSPWRYLVGVPSWVARPDGVEAAEYTVWVTDRQLTPIAGVDLSGVPTRRLPGPPPRPAPGWVVRPAPERRGRTVVHDAMCRHAAGGGTERGTLEAVDALMRDGARACTDCDASVVLIPALELGQEQG
;
A
#
# COMPACT_ATOMS: atom_id res chain seq x y z
N MET A 1 20.44 5.45 10.48
CA MET A 1 19.39 6.29 9.85
C MET A 1 18.04 5.69 10.19
N PRO A 2 17.07 6.45 10.74
CA PRO A 2 15.76 5.90 11.06
C PRO A 2 15.01 5.62 9.75
N GLY A 3 14.53 4.40 9.54
CA GLY A 3 13.77 4.00 8.35
C GLY A 3 12.46 4.78 8.17
N PRO A 4 11.81 4.65 6.99
CA PRO A 4 10.59 5.38 6.65
C PRO A 4 9.47 5.05 7.65
N SER A 5 8.86 6.08 8.23
CA SER A 5 7.63 5.95 9.02
C SER A 5 6.49 5.48 8.11
N PRO A 6 5.93 4.28 8.31
CA PRO A 6 4.94 3.71 7.39
C PRO A 6 3.56 4.38 7.49
N TRP A 7 3.29 5.07 8.61
CA TRP A 7 1.99 5.68 8.87
C TRP A 7 2.08 7.21 8.98
N ARG A 8 1.14 7.89 8.31
CA ARG A 8 0.87 9.31 8.50
C ARG A 8 -0.59 9.49 8.90
N TYR A 9 -0.83 10.46 9.77
CA TYR A 9 -2.13 10.78 10.33
C TYR A 9 -2.51 12.19 9.93
N LEU A 10 -3.74 12.40 9.46
CA LEU A 10 -4.31 13.73 9.26
C LEU A 10 -5.00 14.14 10.57
N VAL A 11 -4.48 15.17 11.23
CA VAL A 11 -5.02 15.68 12.48
C VAL A 11 -5.75 17.00 12.21
N GLY A 12 -7.04 17.03 12.54
CA GLY A 12 -7.83 18.26 12.59
C GLY A 12 -7.70 18.94 13.95
N VAL A 13 -7.31 20.21 13.94
CA VAL A 13 -7.23 21.04 15.14
C VAL A 13 -8.37 22.06 15.06
N PRO A 14 -9.33 22.00 16.00
CA PRO A 14 -10.36 23.03 16.10
C PRO A 14 -9.70 24.39 16.25
N SER A 15 -10.13 25.34 15.42
CA SER A 15 -9.62 26.70 15.43
C SER A 15 -10.76 27.68 15.20
N TRP A 16 -10.44 28.95 15.30
CA TRP A 16 -11.38 30.03 15.09
C TRP A 16 -10.74 31.10 14.21
N VAL A 17 -11.49 31.59 13.24
CA VAL A 17 -11.04 32.67 12.35
C VAL A 17 -11.78 33.95 12.72
N ALA A 18 -11.02 35.01 12.98
CA ALA A 18 -11.57 36.33 13.21
C ALA A 18 -12.11 36.91 11.88
N ARG A 19 -13.34 37.41 11.93
CA ARG A 19 -14.03 38.13 10.85
C ARG A 19 -14.38 39.54 11.34
N PRO A 20 -14.67 40.50 10.43
CA PRO A 20 -15.07 41.85 10.82
C PRO A 20 -16.31 41.90 11.74
N ASP A 21 -17.19 40.91 11.64
CA ASP A 21 -18.47 40.79 12.34
C ASP A 21 -18.46 39.77 13.49
N GLY A 22 -17.34 39.09 13.74
CA GLY A 22 -17.25 38.13 14.84
C GLY A 22 -16.18 37.05 14.66
N VAL A 23 -16.48 35.86 15.17
CA VAL A 23 -15.55 34.73 15.18
C VAL A 23 -16.26 33.50 14.61
N GLU A 24 -15.65 32.88 13.61
CA GLU A 24 -16.20 31.71 12.91
C GLU A 24 -15.41 30.46 13.30
N ALA A 25 -16.11 29.35 13.58
CA ALA A 25 -15.47 28.07 13.83
C ALA A 25 -14.78 27.57 12.55
N ALA A 26 -13.56 27.07 12.69
CA ALA A 26 -12.75 26.55 11.61
C ALA A 26 -11.98 25.30 12.07
N GLU A 27 -11.38 24.59 11.12
CA GLU A 27 -10.50 23.48 11.41
C GLU A 27 -9.20 23.64 10.62
N TYR A 28 -8.07 23.55 11.32
CA TYR A 28 -6.76 23.49 10.70
C TYR A 28 -6.30 22.04 10.64
N THR A 29 -6.05 21.52 9.45
CA THR A 29 -5.63 20.13 9.27
C THR A 29 -4.15 20.01 8.95
N VAL A 30 -3.44 19.10 9.61
CA VAL A 30 -2.01 18.85 9.40
C VAL A 30 -1.69 17.36 9.31
N TRP A 31 -0.77 17.00 8.42
CA TRP A 31 -0.22 15.64 8.33
C TRP A 31 0.95 15.47 9.30
N VAL A 32 0.89 14.45 10.14
CA VAL A 32 1.96 14.10 11.10
C VAL A 32 2.37 12.63 10.97
N THR A 33 3.59 12.33 11.41
CA THR A 33 4.14 10.97 11.45
C THR A 33 3.86 10.29 12.80
N ASP A 34 3.95 8.97 12.82
CA ASP A 34 3.90 8.15 14.05
C ASP A 34 4.86 8.62 15.15
N ARG A 35 6.04 9.13 14.79
CA ARG A 35 7.03 9.66 15.75
C ARG A 35 6.65 10.98 16.40
N GLN A 36 5.72 11.72 15.80
CA GLN A 36 5.25 13.01 16.29
C GLN A 36 3.99 12.87 17.16
N LEU A 37 3.45 11.66 17.28
CA LEU A 37 2.23 11.38 18.04
C LEU A 37 2.53 10.54 19.28
N THR A 38 1.82 10.84 20.35
CA THR A 38 1.72 9.98 21.53
C THR A 38 0.27 9.50 21.64
N PRO A 39 0.01 8.19 21.53
CA PRO A 39 -1.34 7.66 21.71
C PRO A 39 -1.90 8.04 23.09
N ILE A 40 -3.17 8.44 23.13
CA ILE A 40 -3.86 8.70 24.39
C ILE A 40 -4.20 7.34 25.02
N ALA A 41 -3.74 7.12 26.26
CA ALA A 41 -3.97 5.86 26.96
C ALA A 41 -5.48 5.59 27.12
N GLY A 42 -5.90 4.36 26.80
CA GLY A 42 -7.29 3.92 26.94
C GLY A 42 -8.23 4.34 25.79
N VAL A 43 -7.74 5.06 24.78
CA VAL A 43 -8.52 5.38 23.57
C VAL A 43 -8.31 4.29 22.52
N ASP A 44 -9.39 3.66 22.08
CA ASP A 44 -9.38 2.74 20.95
C ASP A 44 -9.44 3.53 19.62
N LEU A 45 -8.39 3.38 18.80
CA LEU A 45 -8.27 4.02 17.49
C LEU A 45 -8.53 3.04 16.34
N SER A 46 -8.95 1.80 16.63
CA SER A 46 -9.20 0.77 15.60
C SER A 46 -10.30 1.15 14.61
N GLY A 47 -11.23 2.02 15.01
CA GLY A 47 -12.32 2.53 14.16
C GLY A 47 -11.95 3.73 13.29
N VAL A 48 -10.73 4.29 13.40
CA VAL A 48 -10.32 5.45 12.59
C VAL A 48 -10.08 5.01 11.14
N PRO A 49 -10.74 5.62 10.14
CA PRO A 49 -10.52 5.27 8.75
C PRO A 49 -9.05 5.48 8.33
N THR A 50 -8.36 4.39 8.02
CA THR A 50 -6.97 4.45 7.52
C THR A 50 -6.92 4.40 6.00
N ARG A 51 -6.26 5.38 5.37
CA ARG A 51 -5.95 5.35 3.93
C ARG A 51 -4.46 5.13 3.73
N ARG A 52 -4.09 4.16 2.89
CA ARG A 52 -2.69 3.96 2.48
C ARG A 52 -2.27 5.15 1.61
N LEU A 53 -1.23 5.85 2.01
CA LEU A 53 -0.62 6.86 1.15
C LEU A 53 0.09 6.17 -0.01
N PRO A 54 0.13 6.80 -1.20
CA PRO A 54 0.97 6.32 -2.29
C PRO A 54 2.39 6.17 -1.77
N GLY A 55 2.96 4.98 -1.92
CA GLY A 55 4.39 4.78 -1.69
C GLY A 55 5.21 5.63 -2.67
N PRO A 56 6.52 5.77 -2.45
CA PRO A 56 7.39 6.24 -3.51
C PRO A 56 7.13 5.44 -4.79
N PRO A 57 7.28 6.04 -5.98
CA PRO A 57 7.06 5.31 -7.23
C PRO A 57 7.89 4.02 -7.19
N PRO A 58 7.27 2.88 -7.55
CA PRO A 58 7.96 1.60 -7.52
C PRO A 58 9.21 1.72 -8.38
N ARG A 59 10.32 1.13 -7.92
CA ARG A 59 11.49 1.03 -8.80
C ARG A 59 11.11 0.16 -10.00
N PRO A 60 11.70 0.40 -11.18
CA PRO A 60 11.60 -0.56 -12.28
C PRO A 60 12.03 -1.93 -11.76
N ALA A 61 11.08 -2.86 -11.70
CA ALA A 61 11.35 -4.23 -11.32
C ALA A 61 12.22 -4.86 -12.42
N PRO A 62 13.36 -5.48 -12.09
CA PRO A 62 14.17 -6.17 -13.10
C PRO A 62 13.44 -7.41 -13.69
N GLY A 63 12.36 -7.85 -13.03
CA GLY A 63 11.49 -8.94 -13.45
C GLY A 63 10.53 -9.33 -12.32
N TRP A 64 9.65 -10.29 -12.59
CA TRP A 64 8.68 -10.82 -11.62
C TRP A 64 8.96 -12.28 -11.33
N VAL A 65 8.69 -12.75 -10.11
CA VAL A 65 8.83 -14.16 -9.75
C VAL A 65 7.47 -14.71 -9.34
N VAL A 66 7.02 -15.76 -10.04
CA VAL A 66 5.79 -16.47 -9.70
C VAL A 66 6.14 -17.71 -8.87
N ARG A 67 5.59 -17.78 -7.65
CA ARG A 67 5.78 -18.90 -6.73
C ARG A 67 4.47 -19.60 -6.39
N PRO A 68 4.48 -20.91 -6.11
CA PRO A 68 3.38 -21.54 -5.40
C PRO A 68 3.23 -20.92 -4.01
N ALA A 69 1.99 -20.66 -3.58
CA ALA A 69 1.69 -20.20 -2.25
C ALA A 69 2.01 -21.30 -1.23
N PRO A 70 2.80 -21.02 -0.17
CA PRO A 70 3.18 -22.04 0.81
C PRO A 70 1.97 -22.58 1.60
N GLU A 71 0.90 -21.80 1.71
CA GLU A 71 -0.26 -22.07 2.56
C GLU A 71 -1.34 -22.95 1.87
N ARG A 72 -1.35 -23.03 0.53
CA ARG A 72 -2.42 -23.69 -0.23
C ARG A 72 -1.89 -24.26 -1.55
N ARG A 73 -1.99 -25.59 -1.74
CA ARG A 73 -1.69 -26.25 -3.02
C ARG A 73 -2.53 -25.63 -4.14
N GLY A 74 -1.88 -25.29 -5.27
CA GLY A 74 -2.54 -24.78 -6.48
C GLY A 74 -2.69 -23.26 -6.56
N ARG A 75 -2.39 -22.51 -5.51
CA ARG A 75 -2.40 -21.03 -5.55
C ARG A 75 -1.02 -20.48 -5.82
N THR A 76 -0.91 -19.33 -6.48
CA THR A 76 0.37 -18.68 -6.77
C THR A 76 0.45 -17.30 -6.12
N VAL A 77 1.67 -16.88 -5.78
CA VAL A 77 1.98 -15.52 -5.35
C VAL A 77 3.00 -14.93 -6.31
N VAL A 78 2.70 -13.74 -6.83
CA VAL A 78 3.61 -13.00 -7.72
C VAL A 78 4.38 -11.98 -6.89
N HIS A 79 5.70 -11.99 -7.02
CA HIS A 79 6.64 -11.16 -6.29
C HIS A 79 7.48 -10.32 -7.25
N ASP A 80 7.97 -9.18 -6.78
CA ASP A 80 9.13 -8.53 -7.37
C ASP A 80 10.35 -9.47 -7.29
N ALA A 81 11.21 -9.49 -8.32
CA ALA A 81 12.38 -10.39 -8.36
C ALA A 81 13.36 -10.19 -7.20
N MET A 82 13.44 -8.98 -6.63
CA MET A 82 14.28 -8.66 -5.47
C MET A 82 13.55 -8.85 -4.14
N CYS A 83 12.32 -9.37 -4.14
CA CYS A 83 11.59 -9.65 -2.93
C CYS A 83 12.27 -10.77 -2.13
N ARG A 84 12.56 -10.54 -0.84
CA ARG A 84 13.10 -11.57 0.07
C ARG A 84 12.23 -12.83 0.14
N HIS A 85 10.91 -12.68 -0.05
CA HIS A 85 9.97 -13.81 -0.05
C HIS A 85 10.01 -14.61 -1.37
N ALA A 86 10.61 -14.04 -2.42
CA ALA A 86 10.89 -14.74 -3.68
C ALA A 86 12.20 -15.56 -3.62
N ALA A 87 13.07 -15.33 -2.64
CA ALA A 87 14.32 -16.06 -2.51
C ALA A 87 14.07 -17.58 -2.34
N GLY A 88 14.82 -18.39 -3.08
CA GLY A 88 14.81 -19.86 -2.94
C GLY A 88 13.76 -20.60 -3.77
N GLY A 89 13.19 -19.99 -4.82
CA GLY A 89 12.41 -20.71 -5.84
C GLY A 89 11.35 -19.86 -6.54
N GLY A 90 10.80 -20.39 -7.64
CA GLY A 90 9.84 -19.70 -8.50
C GLY A 90 10.34 -19.60 -9.94
N THR A 91 9.47 -19.14 -10.83
CA THR A 91 9.85 -18.87 -12.22
C THR A 91 9.87 -17.38 -12.47
N GLU A 92 11.00 -16.89 -12.96
CA GLU A 92 11.11 -15.50 -13.44
C GLU A 92 10.23 -15.31 -14.67
N ARG A 93 9.55 -14.18 -14.71
CA ARG A 93 8.54 -13.82 -15.70
C ARG A 93 8.65 -12.36 -16.08
N GLY A 94 8.37 -12.07 -17.34
CA GLY A 94 8.16 -10.70 -17.81
C GLY A 94 6.86 -10.11 -17.26
N THR A 95 6.65 -8.80 -17.43
CA THR A 95 5.48 -8.10 -16.89
C THR A 95 4.14 -8.66 -17.38
N LEU A 96 4.01 -8.94 -18.68
CA LEU A 96 2.77 -9.51 -19.23
C LEU A 96 2.50 -10.92 -18.68
N GLU A 97 3.51 -11.78 -18.64
CA GLU A 97 3.36 -13.14 -18.08
C GLU A 97 3.04 -13.13 -16.57
N ALA A 98 3.50 -12.10 -15.85
CA ALA A 98 3.18 -11.88 -14.44
C ALA A 98 1.72 -11.45 -14.24
N VAL A 99 1.20 -10.58 -15.12
CA VAL A 99 -0.22 -10.22 -15.18
C VAL A 99 -1.06 -11.46 -15.52
N ASP A 100 -0.67 -12.25 -16.51
CA ASP A 100 -1.32 -13.52 -16.87
C ASP A 100 -1.35 -14.50 -15.70
N ALA A 101 -0.27 -14.56 -14.93
CA ALA A 101 -0.21 -15.40 -13.73
C ALA A 101 -1.17 -14.95 -12.63
N LEU A 102 -1.46 -13.65 -12.52
CA LEU A 102 -2.41 -13.08 -11.56
C LEU A 102 -3.88 -13.28 -11.98
N MET A 103 -4.16 -13.48 -13.27
CA MET A 103 -5.51 -13.79 -13.74
C MET A 103 -5.97 -15.23 -13.39
N ARG A 104 -5.06 -16.09 -12.91
CA ARG A 104 -5.41 -17.46 -12.51
C ARG A 104 -6.14 -17.49 -11.17
N ASP A 105 -7.10 -18.39 -11.04
CA ASP A 105 -7.88 -18.55 -9.81
C ASP A 105 -7.01 -18.76 -8.56
N GLY A 106 -7.19 -17.87 -7.58
CA GLY A 106 -6.48 -17.91 -6.32
C GLY A 106 -5.02 -17.43 -6.39
N ALA A 107 -4.58 -16.87 -7.52
CA ALA A 107 -3.35 -16.10 -7.59
C ALA A 107 -3.49 -14.77 -6.83
N ARG A 108 -2.39 -14.31 -6.23
CA ARG A 108 -2.34 -13.00 -5.56
C ARG A 108 -1.00 -12.31 -5.78
N ALA A 109 -0.99 -10.99 -5.80
CA ALA A 109 0.25 -10.22 -5.74
C ALA A 109 0.76 -10.17 -4.29
N CYS A 110 2.08 -10.22 -4.10
CA CYS A 110 2.68 -10.05 -2.79
C CYS A 110 2.46 -8.61 -2.29
N THR A 111 2.00 -8.47 -1.04
CA THR A 111 1.74 -7.18 -0.38
C THR A 111 2.95 -6.60 0.35
N ASP A 112 4.03 -7.39 0.48
CA ASP A 112 5.28 -7.00 1.15
C ASP A 112 6.36 -6.48 0.18
N CYS A 113 6.07 -6.46 -1.12
CA CYS A 113 6.90 -5.85 -2.16
C CYS A 113 6.02 -5.08 -3.16
N ASP A 114 6.65 -4.46 -4.15
CA ASP A 114 5.99 -3.57 -5.10
C ASP A 114 5.05 -4.30 -6.09
N ALA A 115 4.99 -5.63 -6.08
CA ALA A 115 4.13 -6.42 -6.96
C ALA A 115 2.65 -6.01 -6.90
N SER A 116 2.09 -5.83 -5.69
CA SER A 116 0.69 -5.40 -5.55
C SER A 116 0.44 -3.97 -6.04
N VAL A 117 1.44 -3.09 -5.91
CA VAL A 117 1.34 -1.68 -6.32
C VAL A 117 1.45 -1.53 -7.84
N VAL A 118 2.26 -2.37 -8.49
CA VAL A 118 2.52 -2.29 -9.93
C VAL A 118 1.52 -3.11 -10.75
N LEU A 119 1.28 -4.38 -10.35
CA LEU A 119 0.57 -5.33 -11.20
C LEU A 119 -0.95 -5.29 -11.05
N ILE A 120 -1.48 -4.94 -9.87
CA ILE A 120 -2.94 -4.87 -9.69
C ILE A 120 -3.57 -3.77 -10.56
N PRO A 121 -3.05 -2.53 -10.58
CA PRO A 121 -3.59 -1.50 -11.48
C PRO A 121 -3.47 -1.89 -12.96
N ALA A 122 -2.38 -2.58 -13.35
CA ALA A 122 -2.21 -3.08 -14.71
C ALA A 122 -3.24 -4.15 -15.08
N LEU A 123 -3.65 -5.01 -14.13
CA LEU A 123 -4.76 -5.95 -14.32
C LEU A 123 -6.07 -5.20 -14.56
N GLU A 124 -6.40 -4.23 -13.71
CA GLU A 124 -7.66 -3.48 -13.78
C GLU A 124 -7.81 -2.76 -15.13
N LEU A 125 -6.75 -2.10 -15.60
CA LEU A 125 -6.71 -1.44 -16.91
C LEU A 125 -6.93 -2.41 -18.09
N GLY A 126 -6.48 -3.67 -17.97
CA GLY A 126 -6.69 -4.70 -18.98
C GLY A 126 -8.12 -5.24 -19.01
N GLN A 127 -8.85 -5.18 -17.88
CA GLN A 127 -10.24 -5.65 -17.79
C GLN A 127 -11.25 -4.60 -18.30
N GLU A 128 -10.93 -3.31 -18.26
CA GLU A 128 -11.80 -2.23 -18.75
C GLU A 128 -11.85 -2.11 -20.28
N GLN A 129 -10.96 -2.80 -21.00
CA GLN A 129 -10.90 -2.80 -22.47
C GLN A 129 -11.43 -4.09 -23.11
N GLY A 130 -12.05 -4.98 -22.32
CA GLY A 130 -12.63 -6.26 -22.75
C GLY A 130 -14.14 -6.22 -22.96
#